data_AF-A0A661SI92-F1
#
_entry.id   AF-A0A661SI92-F1
#
_cell.length_a   1.000
_cell.length_b   1.000
_cell.length_c   1.000
_cell.angle_alpha   90.00
_cell.angle_beta   90.00
_cell.angle_gamma   90.00
#
_symmetry.space_group_name_H-M   'P 1'
#
loop_
_entity.id
_entity.type
_entity.pdbx_description
1 polymer ?
#
loop_
_entity_poly.entity_id
_entity_poly.type
_entity_poly.pdbx_seq_one_letter_code
_entity_poly.pdbx_strand_id
1 'polypeptide(L)'
;NETEKPSGEKSCLLHGLALIGVRSVLGIENVSGSPFNIQRSLRIPNLTYDEVGKMFGWYEKESGQKVEPDVVEKLFYETRGQPGLVSWFGELLTETYNKTPEKPVTMRHFDYAFRMAVKALPNNNIINIISKAKEEPCRETVLKFFRTDQKTGFAFDDPLLNFLYMNGVIDTEETDDDLYVRFSSPFVQKRLFNYFSRELFPEVGRVTELFEDLSDTLTTDGLHVGSLVRRYEKYLRKNRDWLLRDAPRRKDLRVFEAVYHFNLYEYLRRFLGNKNARVWPEFPTGNGTIDLIIDYEGTRYGLELKSYSDERAYRESLGQAARYGKSLGLSVIWLVVFVEHIPDEYRKKYETDHIDGETGVTVRPVFAATGG
;
A
#
# COMPACT_ATOMS: atom_id res chain seq x y z
N ASN A 1 27.89 42.29 10.03
CA ASN A 1 28.86 41.23 10.38
C ASN A 1 30.06 41.85 11.06
N GLU A 2 30.07 41.87 12.39
CA GLU A 2 31.21 42.33 13.21
C GLU A 2 32.30 41.26 13.24
N THR A 3 32.84 40.91 12.07
CA THR A 3 33.75 39.76 11.88
C THR A 3 35.08 39.93 12.62
N GLU A 4 35.48 41.16 12.92
CA GLU A 4 36.77 41.49 13.54
C GLU A 4 36.71 41.62 15.07
N LYS A 5 35.52 41.53 15.69
CA LYS A 5 35.36 41.63 17.15
C LYS A 5 35.51 40.26 17.84
N PRO A 6 36.15 40.19 19.02
CA PRO A 6 36.10 39.02 19.89
C PRO A 6 34.65 38.64 20.24
N SER A 7 34.36 37.35 20.44
CA SER A 7 32.98 36.85 20.65
C SER A 7 32.21 37.57 21.76
N GLY A 8 32.88 37.98 22.84
CA GLY A 8 32.24 38.68 23.96
C GLY A 8 31.81 40.12 23.69
N GLU A 9 32.23 40.70 22.57
CA GLU A 9 32.00 42.11 22.21
C GLU A 9 31.05 42.28 21.02
N LYS A 10 30.52 41.17 20.49
CA LYS A 10 29.56 41.19 19.39
C LYS A 10 28.19 41.59 19.92
N SER A 11 27.61 42.61 19.28
CA SER A 11 26.28 43.15 19.62
C SER A 11 25.13 42.18 19.36
N CYS A 12 25.36 41.17 18.50
CA CYS A 12 24.42 40.11 18.19
C CYS A 12 25.13 38.76 18.29
N LEU A 13 24.82 38.02 19.34
CA LEU A 13 25.20 36.62 19.49
C LEU A 13 24.00 35.76 19.08
N LEU A 14 24.19 34.82 18.16
CA LEU A 14 23.17 33.82 17.82
C LEU A 14 22.84 33.03 19.09
N HIS A 15 21.69 33.36 19.70
CA HIS A 15 21.29 32.83 21.00
C HIS A 15 20.75 31.39 20.91
N GLY A 16 20.24 31.02 19.73
CA GLY A 16 19.73 29.68 19.46
C GLY A 16 19.39 29.52 17.98
N LEU A 17 19.52 28.29 17.49
CA LEU A 17 19.18 27.87 16.14
C LEU A 17 18.36 26.59 16.24
N ALA A 18 17.09 26.65 15.83
CA ALA A 18 16.23 25.47 15.75
C ALA A 18 16.16 25.03 14.28
N LEU A 19 16.51 23.77 14.05
CA LEU A 19 16.58 23.20 12.71
C LEU A 19 15.62 22.02 12.63
N ILE A 20 14.65 22.10 11.73
CA ILE A 20 13.59 21.11 11.57
C ILE A 20 13.80 20.41 10.23
N GLY A 21 14.04 19.10 10.25
CA GLY A 21 14.27 18.32 9.03
C GLY A 21 14.42 16.82 9.29
N VAL A 22 14.39 16.03 8.21
CA VAL A 22 14.57 14.58 8.28
C VAL A 22 16.05 14.27 8.52
N ARG A 23 16.37 13.98 9.78
CA ARG A 23 17.61 13.41 10.32
C ARG A 23 18.93 14.18 10.23
N SER A 24 19.09 15.29 9.49
CA SER A 24 20.36 16.04 9.60
C SER A 24 20.28 17.52 9.21
N VAL A 25 19.91 18.36 10.16
CA VAL A 25 20.83 19.47 10.47
C VAL A 25 21.71 19.16 11.69
N LEU A 26 21.49 17.98 12.29
CA LEU A 26 22.39 17.33 13.23
C LEU A 26 23.55 16.59 12.54
N GLY A 27 23.66 16.68 11.21
CA GLY A 27 24.84 16.28 10.43
C GLY A 27 26.03 17.23 10.61
N ILE A 28 26.06 18.01 11.68
CA ILE A 28 27.33 18.30 12.32
C ILE A 28 27.69 17.01 13.07
N GLU A 29 28.26 16.05 12.36
CA GLU A 29 29.12 15.03 12.96
C GLU A 29 30.31 15.76 13.58
N ASN A 30 30.06 16.41 14.72
CA ASN A 30 31.11 16.96 15.55
C ASN A 30 31.77 15.74 16.18
N VAL A 31 32.88 15.30 15.58
CA VAL A 31 33.86 14.40 16.19
C VAL A 31 34.28 14.94 17.59
N SER A 32 34.07 16.24 17.84
CA SER A 32 34.15 16.90 19.15
C SER A 32 32.95 17.81 19.42
N GLY A 33 31.86 17.26 19.96
CA GLY A 33 30.77 18.07 20.53
C GLY A 33 31.12 18.53 21.95
N SER A 34 30.92 19.81 22.26
CA SER A 34 31.09 20.35 23.62
C SER A 34 30.24 19.56 24.63
N PRO A 35 30.74 19.24 25.85
CA PRO A 35 29.95 18.59 26.90
C PRO A 35 28.77 19.43 27.40
N PHE A 36 28.68 20.70 26.96
CA PHE A 36 27.58 21.62 27.25
C PHE A 36 26.51 21.66 26.13
N ASN A 37 26.65 20.88 25.06
CA ASN A 37 25.59 20.75 24.05
C ASN A 37 24.49 19.82 24.55
N ILE A 38 23.36 20.39 24.97
CA ILE A 38 22.14 19.62 25.24
C ILE A 38 21.50 19.27 23.88
N GLN A 39 21.79 18.08 23.37
CA GLN A 39 21.07 17.52 22.22
C GLN A 39 19.86 16.75 22.73
N ARG A 40 18.66 17.33 22.59
CA ARG A 40 17.40 16.63 22.87
C ARG A 40 16.71 16.30 21.55
N SER A 41 16.64 15.02 21.24
CA SER A 41 15.80 14.54 20.13
C SER A 41 14.35 14.59 20.57
N LEU A 42 13.52 15.38 19.87
CA LEU A 42 12.08 15.44 20.09
C LEU A 42 11.38 14.59 19.01
N ARG A 43 10.67 13.55 19.41
CA ARG A 43 9.78 12.80 18.51
C ARG A 43 8.47 13.57 18.38
N ILE A 44 8.11 13.94 17.16
CA ILE A 44 6.78 14.46 16.86
C ILE A 44 5.91 13.24 16.50
N PRO A 45 4.89 12.89 17.31
CA PRO A 45 4.01 11.78 17.00
C PRO A 45 3.10 12.10 15.81
N ASN A 46 2.50 11.06 15.23
CA ASN A 46 1.39 11.25 14.30
C ASN A 46 0.17 11.81 15.04
N LEU A 47 -0.67 12.52 14.31
CA LEU A 47 -1.96 12.99 14.81
C LEU A 47 -2.85 11.80 15.17
N THR A 48 -3.61 11.94 16.23
CA THR A 48 -4.70 11.02 16.59
C THR A 48 -5.92 11.26 15.71
N TYR A 49 -6.85 10.29 15.67
CA TYR A 49 -8.11 10.44 14.94
C TYR A 49 -8.87 11.70 15.39
N ASP A 50 -8.94 11.93 16.71
CA ASP A 50 -9.60 13.10 17.29
C ASP A 50 -8.94 14.43 16.89
N GLU A 51 -7.62 14.47 16.78
CA GLU A 51 -6.91 15.67 16.32
C GLU A 51 -7.18 15.94 14.85
N VAL A 52 -7.18 14.92 13.99
CA VAL A 52 -7.56 15.06 12.57
C VAL A 52 -9.01 15.53 12.46
N GLY A 53 -9.93 14.95 13.23
CA GLY A 53 -11.33 15.40 13.29
C GLY A 53 -11.48 16.84 13.74
N LYS A 54 -10.72 17.29 14.75
CA LYS A 54 -10.71 18.69 15.19
C LYS A 54 -10.20 19.65 14.12
N MET A 55 -9.16 19.26 13.36
CA MET A 55 -8.65 20.08 12.26
C MET A 55 -9.73 20.31 11.19
N PHE A 56 -10.44 19.26 10.78
CA PHE A 56 -11.57 19.42 9.85
C PHE A 56 -12.73 20.20 10.47
N GLY A 57 -13.00 20.03 11.77
CA GLY A 57 -13.99 20.83 12.49
C GLY A 57 -13.67 22.33 12.55
N TRP A 58 -12.39 22.71 12.67
CA TRP A 58 -11.96 24.11 12.55
C TRP A 58 -12.20 24.64 11.14
N TYR A 59 -11.84 23.87 10.12
CA TYR A 59 -12.12 24.22 8.73
C TYR A 59 -13.63 24.42 8.49
N GLU A 60 -14.51 23.53 8.99
CA GLU A 60 -15.96 23.71 8.86
C GLU A 60 -16.44 25.02 9.48
N LYS A 61 -15.90 25.37 10.66
CA LYS A 61 -16.28 26.58 11.39
C LYS A 61 -15.84 27.85 10.66
N GLU A 62 -14.66 27.83 10.05
CA GLU A 62 -14.07 28.98 9.36
C GLU A 62 -14.64 29.18 7.95
N SER A 63 -14.83 28.09 7.20
CA SER A 63 -15.30 28.14 5.81
C SER A 63 -16.82 28.08 5.67
N GLY A 64 -17.52 27.53 6.68
CA GLY A 64 -18.95 27.18 6.59
C GLY A 64 -19.22 25.91 5.76
N GLN A 65 -18.20 25.30 5.15
CA GLN A 65 -18.36 24.09 4.34
C GLN A 65 -18.30 22.85 5.22
N LYS A 66 -19.29 21.96 5.08
CA LYS A 66 -19.36 20.71 5.82
C LYS A 66 -18.44 19.63 5.24
N VAL A 67 -17.96 18.73 6.09
CA VAL A 67 -17.15 17.56 5.72
C VAL A 67 -17.82 16.31 6.28
N GLU A 68 -18.12 15.35 5.41
CA GLU A 68 -18.71 14.09 5.83
C GLU A 68 -17.76 13.30 6.77
N PRO A 69 -18.25 12.70 7.87
CA PRO A 69 -17.42 11.93 8.80
C PRO A 69 -16.60 10.83 8.14
N ASP A 70 -17.19 10.12 7.16
CA ASP A 70 -16.54 9.04 6.41
C ASP A 70 -15.27 9.53 5.68
N VAL A 71 -15.23 10.80 5.26
CA VAL A 71 -14.03 11.39 4.64
C VAL A 71 -12.89 11.48 5.65
N VAL A 72 -13.19 11.92 6.88
CA VAL A 72 -12.21 12.04 7.96
C VAL A 72 -11.72 10.65 8.38
N GLU A 73 -12.63 9.68 8.51
CA GLU A 73 -12.30 8.29 8.81
C GLU A 73 -11.39 7.69 7.74
N LYS A 74 -11.76 7.77 6.46
CA LYS A 74 -10.95 7.20 5.39
C LYS A 74 -9.59 7.92 5.27
N LEU A 75 -9.55 9.24 5.41
CA LEU A 75 -8.30 10.00 5.40
C LEU A 75 -7.38 9.57 6.55
N PHE A 76 -7.91 9.44 7.76
CA PHE A 76 -7.13 8.98 8.91
C PHE A 76 -6.63 7.56 8.69
N TYR A 77 -7.48 6.65 8.21
CA TYR A 77 -7.08 5.28 7.87
C TYR A 77 -5.92 5.24 6.87
N GLU A 78 -6.04 5.96 5.75
CA GLU A 78 -5.04 5.96 4.68
C GLU A 78 -3.71 6.60 5.10
N THR A 79 -3.75 7.63 5.94
CA THR A 79 -2.56 8.41 6.32
C THR A 79 -1.96 8.01 7.66
N ARG A 80 -2.73 7.29 8.50
CA ARG A 80 -2.44 7.00 9.92
C ARG A 80 -2.02 8.25 10.71
N GLY A 81 -2.65 9.37 10.41
CA GLY A 81 -2.41 10.64 11.09
C GLY A 81 -1.06 11.30 10.79
N GLN A 82 -0.31 10.83 9.77
CA GLN A 82 0.96 11.45 9.39
C GLN A 82 0.72 12.95 9.05
N PRO A 83 1.26 13.91 9.83
CA PRO A 83 0.85 15.32 9.73
C PRO A 83 1.00 15.89 8.31
N GLY A 84 2.12 15.59 7.65
CA GLY A 84 2.37 16.05 6.28
C GLY A 84 1.40 15.48 5.24
N LEU A 85 0.94 14.23 5.41
CA LEU A 85 -0.06 13.64 4.52
C LEU A 85 -1.46 14.16 4.85
N VAL A 86 -1.83 14.25 6.13
CA VAL A 86 -3.12 14.77 6.57
C VAL A 86 -3.34 16.19 6.05
N SER A 87 -2.36 17.08 6.27
CA SER A 87 -2.46 18.47 5.80
C SER A 87 -2.49 18.55 4.28
N TRP A 88 -1.69 17.75 3.58
CA TRP A 88 -1.71 17.72 2.12
C TRP A 88 -3.06 17.25 1.57
N PHE A 89 -3.64 16.20 2.13
CA PHE A 89 -4.99 15.77 1.74
C PHE A 89 -6.07 16.79 2.10
N GLY A 90 -5.91 17.50 3.23
CA GLY A 90 -6.73 18.65 3.58
C GLY A 90 -6.76 19.67 2.45
N GLU A 91 -5.59 20.20 2.06
CA GLU A 91 -5.43 21.15 0.95
C GLU A 91 -6.04 20.62 -0.37
N LEU A 92 -5.84 19.33 -0.68
CA LEU A 92 -6.40 18.74 -1.89
C LEU A 92 -7.94 18.76 -1.89
N LEU A 93 -8.55 18.49 -0.73
CA LEU A 93 -10.00 18.37 -0.57
C LEU A 93 -10.70 19.72 -0.43
N THR A 94 -10.07 20.68 0.24
CA THR A 94 -10.69 21.95 0.62
C THR A 94 -10.29 23.10 -0.28
N GLU A 95 -9.20 22.98 -1.04
CA GLU A 95 -8.69 24.03 -1.91
C GLU A 95 -8.49 23.54 -3.35
N THR A 96 -7.56 22.61 -3.59
CA THR A 96 -7.10 22.26 -4.95
C THR A 96 -8.20 21.69 -5.83
N TYR A 97 -9.00 20.76 -5.29
CA TYR A 97 -10.09 20.10 -6.03
C TYR A 97 -11.49 20.51 -5.55
N ASN A 98 -11.58 21.47 -4.64
CA ASN A 98 -12.84 21.97 -4.12
C ASN A 98 -13.50 22.94 -5.10
N LYS A 99 -14.24 22.39 -6.08
CA LYS A 99 -14.92 23.19 -7.10
C LYS A 99 -16.30 23.71 -6.66
N THR A 100 -16.81 23.24 -5.52
CA THR A 100 -18.15 23.55 -5.01
C THR A 100 -18.08 23.78 -3.51
N PRO A 101 -17.47 24.90 -3.06
CA PRO A 101 -17.29 25.21 -1.64
C PRO A 101 -18.62 25.35 -0.87
N GLU A 102 -19.72 25.59 -1.58
CA GLU A 102 -21.07 25.65 -1.03
C GLU A 102 -21.69 24.27 -0.70
N LYS A 103 -21.05 23.18 -1.13
CA LYS A 103 -21.52 21.80 -0.91
C LYS A 103 -20.62 21.04 0.05
N PRO A 104 -21.13 20.05 0.78
CA PRO A 104 -20.28 19.24 1.64
C PRO A 104 -19.14 18.54 0.87
N VAL A 105 -17.97 18.42 1.51
CA VAL A 105 -16.90 17.51 1.09
C VAL A 105 -17.37 16.09 1.39
N THR A 106 -17.32 15.22 0.38
CA THR A 106 -17.94 13.87 0.41
C THR A 106 -16.94 12.80 0.01
N MET A 107 -17.29 11.54 0.20
CA MET A 107 -16.45 10.42 -0.26
C MET A 107 -16.13 10.44 -1.75
N ARG A 108 -17.00 11.02 -2.59
CA ARG A 108 -16.72 11.21 -4.02
C ARG A 108 -15.58 12.21 -4.25
N HIS A 109 -15.51 13.27 -3.43
CA HIS A 109 -14.41 14.22 -3.46
C HIS A 109 -13.12 13.57 -2.97
N PHE A 110 -13.19 12.78 -1.89
CA PHE A 110 -12.07 11.98 -1.39
C PHE A 110 -11.51 11.02 -2.43
N ASP A 111 -12.35 10.18 -3.04
CA ASP A 111 -11.95 9.20 -4.04
C ASP A 111 -11.25 9.85 -5.24
N TYR A 112 -11.73 11.02 -5.66
CA TYR A 112 -11.10 11.79 -6.72
C TYR A 112 -9.71 12.30 -6.30
N ALA A 113 -9.62 12.98 -5.15
CA ALA A 113 -8.37 13.53 -4.64
C ALA A 113 -7.33 12.43 -4.38
N PHE A 114 -7.75 11.33 -3.75
CA PHE A 114 -6.93 10.16 -3.49
C PHE A 114 -6.38 9.54 -4.78
N ARG A 115 -7.22 9.37 -5.80
CA ARG A 115 -6.77 8.87 -7.10
C ARG A 115 -5.72 9.79 -7.73
N MET A 116 -5.89 11.11 -7.62
CA MET A 116 -4.91 12.08 -8.13
C MET A 116 -3.61 12.05 -7.31
N ALA A 117 -3.69 11.97 -5.98
CA ALA A 117 -2.55 11.82 -5.09
C ALA A 117 -1.75 10.54 -5.36
N VAL A 118 -2.43 9.44 -5.69
CA VAL A 118 -1.80 8.16 -6.04
C VAL A 118 -1.20 8.16 -7.45
N LYS A 119 -1.70 8.95 -8.41
CA LYS A 119 -1.29 8.82 -9.82
C LYS A 119 -0.53 10.01 -10.40
N ALA A 120 -0.93 11.23 -10.06
CA ALA A 120 -0.60 12.42 -10.86
C ALA A 120 0.10 13.52 -10.08
N LEU A 121 -0.08 13.59 -8.76
CA LEU A 121 0.46 14.69 -7.96
C LEU A 121 1.85 14.38 -7.39
N PRO A 122 2.79 15.34 -7.45
CA PRO A 122 4.07 15.22 -6.75
C PRO A 122 3.87 15.46 -5.25
N ASN A 123 4.47 14.63 -4.41
CA ASN A 123 4.60 14.86 -2.98
C ASN A 123 6.04 14.53 -2.57
N ASN A 124 6.79 15.53 -2.09
CA ASN A 124 8.22 15.39 -1.81
C ASN A 124 8.52 14.31 -0.77
N ASN A 125 7.67 14.16 0.25
CA ASN A 125 7.83 13.11 1.24
C ASN A 125 7.71 11.71 0.61
N ILE A 126 6.69 11.49 -0.22
CA ILE A 126 6.51 10.21 -0.92
C ILE A 126 7.63 9.95 -1.93
N ILE A 127 8.10 10.97 -2.65
CA ILE A 127 9.24 10.84 -3.57
C ILE A 127 10.50 10.44 -2.79
N ASN A 128 10.74 11.03 -1.63
CA ASN A 128 11.85 10.64 -0.76
C ASN A 128 11.70 9.21 -0.22
N ILE A 129 10.52 8.82 0.26
CA ILE A 129 10.24 7.44 0.70
C ILE A 129 10.55 6.43 -0.41
N ILE A 130 10.06 6.67 -1.63
CA ILE A 130 10.34 5.82 -2.78
C ILE A 130 11.85 5.80 -3.09
N SER A 131 12.53 6.96 -3.04
CA SER A 131 13.97 7.03 -3.33
C SER A 131 14.82 6.27 -2.32
N LYS A 132 14.38 6.14 -1.06
CA LYS A 132 15.07 5.30 -0.05
C LYS A 132 14.70 3.83 -0.16
N ALA A 133 13.43 3.52 -0.44
CA ALA A 133 12.94 2.15 -0.52
C ALA A 133 13.45 1.41 -1.76
N LYS A 134 13.77 2.11 -2.87
CA LYS A 134 14.17 1.48 -4.13
C LYS A 134 15.67 1.11 -4.22
N GLU A 135 16.50 1.63 -3.32
CA GLU A 135 17.96 1.41 -3.36
C GLU A 135 18.32 0.13 -2.60
N GLU A 136 19.32 -0.62 -3.07
CA GLU A 136 19.81 -1.77 -2.30
C GLU A 136 20.66 -1.30 -1.10
N PRO A 137 20.59 -1.98 0.07
CA PRO A 137 19.87 -3.22 0.36
C PRO A 137 18.41 -3.04 0.84
N CYS A 138 17.88 -1.80 0.82
CA CYS A 138 16.52 -1.51 1.27
C CYS A 138 15.46 -2.18 0.38
N ARG A 139 15.69 -2.19 -0.94
CA ARG A 139 14.76 -2.74 -1.93
C ARG A 139 14.42 -4.20 -1.67
N GLU A 140 15.40 -5.07 -1.49
CA GLU A 140 15.14 -6.48 -1.18
C GLU A 140 14.27 -6.64 0.09
N THR A 141 14.54 -5.82 1.11
CA THR A 141 13.83 -5.86 2.39
C THR A 141 12.40 -5.35 2.29
N VAL A 142 12.18 -4.26 1.56
CA VAL A 142 10.83 -3.72 1.33
C VAL A 142 9.99 -4.69 0.51
N LEU A 143 10.57 -5.35 -0.51
CA LEU A 143 9.87 -6.38 -1.28
C LEU A 143 9.46 -7.58 -0.41
N LYS A 144 10.26 -7.95 0.60
CA LYS A 144 9.90 -9.00 1.57
C LYS A 144 8.71 -8.63 2.44
N PHE A 145 8.45 -7.34 2.69
CA PHE A 145 7.29 -6.88 3.45
C PHE A 145 5.98 -6.95 2.68
N PHE A 146 6.01 -7.20 1.37
CA PHE A 146 4.81 -7.45 0.56
C PHE A 146 4.42 -8.94 0.50
N ARG A 147 5.05 -9.80 1.30
CA ARG A 147 4.70 -11.23 1.41
C ARG A 147 3.57 -11.44 2.41
N THR A 148 2.81 -12.52 2.25
CA THR A 148 1.54 -12.71 2.96
C THR A 148 1.61 -13.63 4.18
N ASP A 149 2.76 -14.27 4.42
CA ASP A 149 2.86 -15.42 5.33
C ASP A 149 3.56 -15.14 6.67
N GLN A 150 4.46 -14.15 6.75
CA GLN A 150 5.28 -13.93 7.96
C GLN A 150 5.43 -12.46 8.35
N LYS A 151 5.07 -12.14 9.60
CA LYS A 151 5.42 -10.86 10.23
C LYS A 151 6.92 -10.80 10.49
N THR A 152 7.55 -9.69 10.13
CA THR A 152 8.96 -9.45 10.44
C THR A 152 9.06 -8.76 11.79
N GLY A 153 9.82 -9.31 12.74
CA GLY A 153 10.10 -8.64 14.01
C GLY A 153 10.86 -7.33 13.79
N PHE A 154 10.53 -6.31 14.56
CA PHE A 154 11.19 -5.01 14.49
C PHE A 154 12.22 -4.87 15.61
N ALA A 155 13.43 -4.43 15.24
CA ALA A 155 14.49 -4.13 16.19
C ALA A 155 15.20 -2.83 15.79
N PHE A 156 15.37 -1.89 16.74
CA PHE A 156 15.99 -0.59 16.46
C PHE A 156 17.49 -0.67 16.18
N ASP A 157 18.15 -1.73 16.66
CA ASP A 157 19.56 -2.01 16.42
C ASP A 157 19.81 -2.70 15.08
N ASP A 158 18.76 -3.17 14.38
CA ASP A 158 18.85 -3.50 12.95
C ASP A 158 19.02 -2.19 12.14
N PRO A 159 20.20 -1.96 11.52
CA PRO A 159 20.48 -0.70 10.85
C PRO A 159 19.55 -0.44 9.66
N LEU A 160 19.06 -1.50 9.00
CA LEU A 160 18.22 -1.40 7.82
C LEU A 160 16.78 -1.07 8.21
N LEU A 161 16.23 -1.76 9.21
CA LEU A 161 14.89 -1.46 9.74
C LEU A 161 14.85 -0.05 10.35
N ASN A 162 15.88 0.32 11.12
CA ASN A 162 15.99 1.67 11.67
C ASN A 162 16.07 2.71 10.55
N PHE A 163 16.86 2.47 9.50
CA PHE A 163 16.92 3.39 8.36
C PHE A 163 15.55 3.55 7.68
N LEU A 164 14.84 2.46 7.41
CA LEU A 164 13.51 2.48 6.78
C LEU A 164 12.47 3.18 7.66
N TYR A 165 12.50 2.91 8.97
CA TYR A 165 11.64 3.56 9.96
C TYR A 165 11.86 5.07 10.00
N MET A 166 13.13 5.49 10.10
CA MET A 166 13.50 6.91 10.17
C MET A 166 13.18 7.69 8.89
N ASN A 167 13.09 7.03 7.74
CA ASN A 167 12.71 7.65 6.48
C ASN A 167 11.19 7.53 6.19
N GLY A 168 10.39 7.03 7.13
CA GLY A 168 8.93 6.93 7.00
C GLY A 168 8.45 5.85 6.03
N VAL A 169 9.28 4.87 5.69
CA VAL A 169 8.89 3.72 4.85
C VAL A 169 8.06 2.74 5.69
N ILE A 170 8.55 2.43 6.89
CA ILE A 170 7.93 1.50 7.83
C ILE A 170 7.64 2.18 9.17
N ASP A 171 6.84 1.50 9.98
CA ASP A 171 6.52 1.84 11.36
C ASP A 171 6.32 0.51 12.12
N THR A 172 5.99 0.59 13.40
CA THR A 172 5.84 -0.60 14.25
C THR A 172 4.38 -0.92 14.53
N GLU A 173 4.11 -2.21 14.67
CA GLU A 173 2.86 -2.77 15.19
C GLU A 173 3.20 -3.56 16.46
N GLU A 174 2.66 -3.14 17.60
CA GLU A 174 2.84 -3.84 18.86
C GLU A 174 1.72 -4.89 19.02
N THR A 175 2.12 -6.07 19.47
CA THR A 175 1.23 -7.15 19.90
C THR A 175 1.58 -7.52 21.33
N ASP A 176 0.74 -8.31 22.00
CA ASP A 176 0.98 -8.72 23.39
C ASP A 176 2.34 -9.44 23.58
N ASP A 177 2.84 -10.10 22.53
CA ASP A 177 4.03 -10.93 22.58
C ASP A 177 5.30 -10.28 21.96
N ASP A 178 5.14 -9.34 21.02
CA ASP A 178 6.27 -8.81 20.23
C ASP A 178 5.95 -7.51 19.46
N LEU A 179 6.99 -6.91 18.89
CA LEU A 179 6.94 -5.72 18.03
C LEU A 179 7.26 -6.09 16.58
N TYR A 180 6.34 -5.82 15.66
CA TYR A 180 6.46 -6.19 14.26
C TYR A 180 6.58 -4.99 13.33
N VAL A 181 7.23 -5.20 12.18
CA VAL A 181 7.30 -4.25 11.07
C VAL A 181 5.95 -4.16 10.37
N ARG A 182 5.53 -2.93 10.08
CA ARG A 182 4.44 -2.62 9.15
C ARG A 182 4.80 -1.44 8.26
N PHE A 183 4.07 -1.23 7.17
CA PHE A 183 4.21 0.04 6.44
C PHE A 183 3.73 1.22 7.29
N SER A 184 4.34 2.39 7.06
CA SER A 184 4.06 3.58 7.89
C SER A 184 2.61 4.05 7.78
N SER A 185 2.00 3.88 6.61
CA SER A 185 0.55 4.04 6.37
C SER A 185 0.09 3.25 5.13
N PRO A 186 -1.21 2.91 5.02
CA PRO A 186 -1.75 2.29 3.80
C PRO A 186 -1.48 3.11 2.54
N PHE A 187 -1.49 4.44 2.63
CA PHE A 187 -1.14 5.30 1.50
C PHE A 187 0.31 5.09 1.05
N VAL A 188 1.27 5.08 1.99
CA VAL A 188 2.68 4.81 1.67
C VAL A 188 2.85 3.43 1.04
N GLN A 189 2.19 2.42 1.59
CA GLN A 189 2.20 1.06 1.04
C GLN A 189 1.64 1.01 -0.40
N LYS A 190 0.51 1.67 -0.67
CA LYS A 190 -0.07 1.81 -2.02
C LYS A 190 0.89 2.51 -2.98
N ARG A 191 1.62 3.54 -2.53
CA ARG A 191 2.59 4.26 -3.37
C ARG A 191 3.81 3.38 -3.71
N LEU A 192 4.34 2.65 -2.74
CA LEU A 192 5.43 1.70 -2.93
C LEU A 192 5.00 0.52 -3.81
N PHE A 193 3.83 -0.07 -3.57
CA PHE A 193 3.31 -1.16 -4.38
C PHE A 193 3.16 -0.77 -5.84
N ASN A 194 2.55 0.39 -6.11
CA ASN A 194 2.42 0.93 -7.46
C ASN A 194 3.78 1.24 -8.11
N TYR A 195 4.77 1.67 -7.33
CA TYR A 195 6.12 1.90 -7.84
C TYR A 195 6.79 0.58 -8.24
N PHE A 196 6.86 -0.40 -7.34
CA PHE A 196 7.50 -1.69 -7.61
C PHE A 196 6.77 -2.48 -8.69
N SER A 197 5.44 -2.38 -8.78
CA SER A 197 4.67 -2.99 -9.88
C SER A 197 5.17 -2.52 -11.25
N ARG A 198 5.34 -1.20 -11.41
CA ARG A 198 5.83 -0.61 -12.68
C ARG A 198 7.31 -0.82 -12.91
N GLU A 199 8.11 -0.87 -11.84
CA GLU A 199 9.55 -1.10 -11.92
C GLU A 199 9.86 -2.53 -12.34
N LEU A 200 9.17 -3.51 -11.74
CA LEU A 200 9.35 -4.93 -12.04
C LEU A 200 8.68 -5.34 -13.35
N PHE A 201 7.56 -4.70 -13.70
CA PHE A 201 6.79 -5.01 -14.91
C PHE A 201 6.53 -3.74 -15.75
N PRO A 202 7.60 -3.10 -16.28
CA PRO A 202 7.45 -1.92 -17.13
C PRO A 202 6.72 -2.26 -18.44
N GLU A 203 6.85 -3.50 -18.90
CA GLU A 203 6.13 -4.06 -20.03
C GLU A 203 5.54 -5.42 -19.66
N VAL A 204 4.23 -5.56 -19.86
CA VAL A 204 3.50 -6.84 -19.71
C VAL A 204 3.13 -7.45 -21.07
N GLY A 205 3.59 -6.85 -22.18
CA GLY A 205 3.28 -7.30 -23.53
C GLY A 205 1.78 -7.30 -23.82
N ARG A 206 1.37 -8.23 -24.69
CA ARG A 206 -0.04 -8.41 -25.08
C ARG A 206 -0.73 -9.35 -24.09
N VAL A 207 -1.70 -8.81 -23.34
CA VAL A 207 -2.50 -9.55 -22.34
C VAL A 207 -3.80 -10.15 -22.90
N THR A 208 -4.15 -9.80 -24.14
CA THR A 208 -5.32 -10.29 -24.88
C THR A 208 -4.93 -10.44 -26.34
N GLU A 209 -5.14 -11.62 -26.93
CA GLU A 209 -4.83 -11.86 -28.33
C GLU A 209 -5.79 -11.13 -29.27
N LEU A 210 -5.37 -10.91 -30.52
CA LEU A 210 -6.25 -10.32 -31.53
C LEU A 210 -7.45 -11.24 -31.78
N PHE A 211 -8.65 -10.68 -31.71
CA PHE A 211 -9.92 -11.41 -31.88
C PHE A 211 -10.14 -12.54 -30.85
N GLU A 212 -9.46 -12.48 -29.70
CA GLU A 212 -9.74 -13.40 -28.61
C GLU A 212 -11.18 -13.22 -28.13
N ASP A 213 -11.94 -14.32 -28.09
CA ASP A 213 -13.27 -14.33 -27.48
C ASP A 213 -13.11 -14.12 -25.97
N LEU A 214 -13.77 -13.09 -25.42
CA LEU A 214 -13.74 -12.72 -24.01
C LEU A 214 -15.08 -12.99 -23.30
N SER A 215 -16.04 -13.61 -23.98
CA SER A 215 -17.41 -13.84 -23.47
C SER A 215 -17.46 -14.72 -22.21
N ASP A 216 -16.44 -15.55 -21.99
CA ASP A 216 -16.27 -16.36 -20.77
C ASP A 216 -15.85 -15.53 -19.54
N THR A 217 -15.41 -14.29 -19.73
CA THR A 217 -14.80 -13.43 -18.71
C THR A 217 -15.57 -12.13 -18.56
N LEU A 218 -15.99 -11.54 -19.67
CA LEU A 218 -16.82 -10.34 -19.74
C LEU A 218 -18.20 -10.78 -20.18
N THR A 219 -19.03 -11.08 -19.19
CA THR A 219 -20.39 -11.57 -19.40
C THR A 219 -21.38 -10.40 -19.37
N THR A 220 -22.62 -10.64 -19.79
CA THR A 220 -23.71 -9.66 -19.62
C THR A 220 -24.00 -9.33 -18.16
N ASP A 221 -23.65 -10.25 -17.25
CA ASP A 221 -23.90 -10.14 -15.82
C ASP A 221 -22.70 -9.55 -15.05
N GLY A 222 -21.63 -9.20 -15.76
CA GLY A 222 -20.42 -8.60 -15.21
C GLY A 222 -19.15 -9.44 -15.45
N LEU A 223 -18.22 -9.36 -14.51
CA LEU A 223 -16.88 -9.93 -14.62
C LEU A 223 -16.81 -11.33 -13.99
N HIS A 224 -16.49 -12.35 -14.79
CA HIS A 224 -16.20 -13.68 -14.29
C HIS A 224 -14.72 -13.80 -13.87
N VAL A 225 -14.45 -13.46 -12.61
CA VAL A 225 -13.09 -13.41 -12.04
C VAL A 225 -12.36 -14.75 -12.13
N GLY A 226 -13.06 -15.88 -11.99
CA GLY A 226 -12.45 -17.21 -12.16
C GLY A 226 -11.83 -17.39 -13.56
N SER A 227 -12.55 -16.98 -14.61
CA SER A 227 -12.03 -17.02 -15.99
C SER A 227 -10.90 -16.01 -16.19
N LEU A 228 -10.99 -14.83 -15.56
CA LEU A 228 -9.95 -13.82 -15.59
C LEU A 228 -8.63 -14.35 -15.01
N VAL A 229 -8.67 -15.03 -13.86
CA VAL A 229 -7.49 -15.63 -13.23
C VAL A 229 -6.94 -16.78 -14.07
N ARG A 230 -7.80 -17.56 -14.74
CA ARG A 230 -7.35 -18.59 -15.70
C ARG A 230 -6.65 -18.02 -16.92
N ARG A 231 -7.14 -16.89 -17.43
CA ARG A 231 -6.47 -16.15 -18.52
C ARG A 231 -5.13 -15.61 -18.06
N TYR A 232 -5.05 -15.08 -16.84
CA TYR A 232 -3.80 -14.67 -16.21
C TYR A 232 -2.81 -15.84 -16.11
N GLU A 233 -3.23 -17.00 -15.60
CA GLU A 233 -2.37 -18.19 -15.51
C GLU A 233 -1.81 -18.61 -16.87
N LYS A 234 -2.67 -18.67 -17.90
CA LYS A 234 -2.25 -18.99 -19.27
C LYS A 234 -1.25 -17.97 -19.81
N TYR A 235 -1.49 -16.68 -19.55
CA TYR A 235 -0.60 -15.59 -19.91
C TYR A 235 0.76 -15.72 -19.21
N LEU A 236 0.77 -15.94 -17.88
CA LEU A 236 1.99 -16.07 -17.09
C LEU A 236 2.82 -17.26 -17.59
N ARG A 237 2.18 -18.43 -17.78
CA ARG A 237 2.86 -19.64 -18.27
C ARG A 237 3.50 -19.44 -19.66
N LYS A 238 2.82 -18.73 -20.57
CA LYS A 238 3.34 -18.44 -21.92
C LYS A 238 4.54 -17.49 -21.90
N ASN A 239 4.58 -16.57 -20.94
CA ASN A 239 5.50 -15.43 -20.93
C ASN A 239 6.53 -15.49 -19.79
N ARG A 240 6.52 -16.55 -18.98
CA ARG A 240 7.28 -16.70 -17.73
C ARG A 240 8.76 -16.36 -17.87
N ASP A 241 9.41 -16.91 -18.90
CA ASP A 241 10.85 -16.83 -19.06
C ASP A 241 11.33 -15.37 -19.18
N TRP A 242 10.63 -14.55 -19.95
CA TRP A 242 11.00 -13.15 -20.13
C TRP A 242 10.40 -12.25 -19.04
N LEU A 243 9.18 -12.53 -18.55
CA LEU A 243 8.54 -11.76 -17.48
C LEU A 243 9.29 -11.87 -16.15
N LEU A 244 9.80 -13.06 -15.83
CA LEU A 244 10.45 -13.33 -14.55
C LEU A 244 11.97 -13.38 -14.67
N ARG A 245 12.55 -13.04 -15.83
CA ARG A 245 14.00 -13.07 -16.04
C ARG A 245 14.73 -12.28 -14.96
N ASP A 246 14.33 -11.02 -14.80
CA ASP A 246 14.97 -10.05 -13.92
C ASP A 246 14.22 -9.92 -12.57
N ALA A 247 13.30 -10.84 -12.29
CA ALA A 247 12.54 -10.86 -11.05
C ALA A 247 13.45 -11.07 -9.82
N PRO A 248 13.19 -10.37 -8.71
CA PRO A 248 13.92 -10.58 -7.48
C PRO A 248 13.64 -11.99 -6.94
N ARG A 249 14.72 -12.66 -6.50
CA ARG A 249 14.70 -14.05 -6.03
C ARG A 249 15.18 -14.15 -4.60
N ARG A 250 14.63 -15.14 -3.90
CA ARG A 250 15.08 -15.58 -2.58
C ARG A 250 16.45 -16.26 -2.67
N LYS A 251 17.03 -16.55 -1.51
CA LYS A 251 18.29 -17.30 -1.38
C LYS A 251 18.24 -18.69 -2.03
N ASP A 252 17.05 -19.30 -2.10
CA ASP A 252 16.80 -20.59 -2.75
C ASP A 252 16.51 -20.47 -4.27
N LEU A 253 16.79 -19.31 -4.87
CA LEU A 253 16.57 -18.97 -6.28
C LEU A 253 15.11 -18.91 -6.72
N ARG A 254 14.15 -19.14 -5.82
CA ARG A 254 12.72 -18.99 -6.12
C ARG A 254 12.34 -17.51 -6.17
N VAL A 255 11.42 -17.17 -7.08
CA VAL A 255 10.87 -15.82 -7.20
C VAL A 255 10.07 -15.48 -5.93
N PHE A 256 10.19 -14.25 -5.43
CA PHE A 256 9.37 -13.82 -4.30
C PHE A 256 7.89 -13.85 -4.65
N GLU A 257 7.04 -14.31 -3.72
CA GLU A 257 5.58 -14.30 -3.87
C GLU A 257 5.04 -12.96 -4.35
N ALA A 258 5.49 -11.87 -3.72
CA ALA A 258 5.06 -10.51 -4.03
C ALA A 258 5.22 -10.16 -5.52
N VAL A 259 6.19 -10.77 -6.22
CA VAL A 259 6.37 -10.58 -7.67
C VAL A 259 5.16 -11.07 -8.45
N TYR A 260 4.55 -12.17 -8.06
CA TYR A 260 3.31 -12.65 -8.69
C TYR A 260 2.13 -11.73 -8.39
N HIS A 261 2.07 -11.12 -7.21
CA HIS A 261 1.04 -10.12 -6.88
C HIS A 261 1.19 -8.85 -7.73
N PHE A 262 2.41 -8.35 -7.86
CA PHE A 262 2.73 -7.21 -8.74
C PHE A 262 2.39 -7.53 -10.21
N ASN A 263 2.71 -8.75 -10.66
CA ASN A 263 2.44 -9.18 -12.02
C ASN A 263 0.94 -9.30 -12.30
N LEU A 264 0.18 -9.93 -11.40
CA LEU A 264 -1.28 -10.02 -11.49
C LEU A 264 -1.90 -8.62 -11.53
N TYR A 265 -1.43 -7.70 -10.67
CA TYR A 265 -1.91 -6.33 -10.67
C TYR A 265 -1.70 -5.62 -12.01
N GLU A 266 -0.50 -5.67 -12.59
CA GLU A 266 -0.25 -5.03 -13.89
C GLU A 266 -0.98 -5.74 -15.04
N TYR A 267 -1.12 -7.07 -14.98
CA TYR A 267 -1.96 -7.83 -15.92
C TYR A 267 -3.41 -7.34 -15.87
N LEU A 268 -4.02 -7.27 -14.68
CA LEU A 268 -5.40 -6.84 -14.50
C LEU A 268 -5.61 -5.40 -14.97
N ARG A 269 -4.69 -4.49 -14.61
CA ARG A 269 -4.71 -3.09 -15.08
C ARG A 269 -4.67 -3.00 -16.60
N ARG A 270 -3.83 -3.81 -17.25
CA ARG A 270 -3.71 -3.81 -18.70
C ARG A 270 -4.91 -4.45 -19.37
N PHE A 271 -5.41 -5.57 -18.85
CA PHE A 271 -6.55 -6.31 -19.39
C PHE A 271 -7.84 -5.49 -19.30
N LEU A 272 -8.08 -4.84 -18.15
CA LEU A 272 -9.31 -4.10 -17.88
C LEU A 272 -9.25 -2.60 -18.26
N GLY A 273 -8.06 -2.06 -18.55
CA GLY A 273 -7.85 -0.62 -18.71
C GLY A 273 -8.71 0.07 -19.77
N ASN A 274 -9.15 -0.66 -20.80
CA ASN A 274 -10.02 -0.14 -21.87
C ASN A 274 -11.50 -0.54 -21.71
N LYS A 275 -11.89 -1.09 -20.56
CA LYS A 275 -13.20 -1.75 -20.36
C LYS A 275 -14.01 -1.10 -19.24
N ASN A 276 -13.93 0.22 -19.11
CA ASN A 276 -14.57 1.00 -18.04
C ASN A 276 -14.39 0.40 -16.63
N ALA A 277 -13.20 -0.17 -16.38
CA ALA A 277 -12.86 -0.77 -15.10
C ALA A 277 -11.73 -0.03 -14.39
N ARG A 278 -11.70 -0.21 -13.08
CA ARG A 278 -10.64 0.29 -12.21
C ARG A 278 -10.09 -0.87 -11.40
N VAL A 279 -8.76 -0.90 -11.29
CA VAL A 279 -8.04 -1.86 -10.45
C VAL A 279 -7.12 -1.08 -9.53
N TRP A 280 -7.12 -1.38 -8.24
CA TRP A 280 -6.19 -0.82 -7.27
C TRP A 280 -5.91 -1.80 -6.13
N PRO A 281 -4.73 -1.70 -5.49
CA PRO A 281 -4.44 -2.51 -4.31
C PRO A 281 -5.05 -1.87 -3.05
N GLU A 282 -5.52 -2.72 -2.13
CA GLU A 282 -5.94 -2.38 -0.78
C GLU A 282 -5.11 -3.18 0.23
N PHE A 283 -4.88 -2.63 1.42
CA PHE A 283 -4.01 -3.23 2.44
C PHE A 283 -4.65 -3.11 3.83
N PRO A 284 -5.64 -3.96 4.14
CA PRO A 284 -6.46 -3.83 5.34
C PRO A 284 -5.65 -3.81 6.64
N THR A 285 -4.62 -4.65 6.70
CA THR A 285 -3.81 -4.88 7.90
C THR A 285 -2.51 -4.07 7.94
N GLY A 286 -2.14 -3.37 6.86
CA GLY A 286 -0.86 -2.63 6.77
C GLY A 286 0.42 -3.48 6.81
N ASN A 287 0.30 -4.81 6.94
CA ASN A 287 1.38 -5.78 7.14
C ASN A 287 1.75 -6.58 5.89
N GLY A 288 1.51 -6.02 4.70
CA GLY A 288 1.89 -6.68 3.45
C GLY A 288 0.84 -7.57 2.79
N THR A 289 -0.27 -7.88 3.46
CA THR A 289 -1.40 -8.57 2.82
C THR A 289 -1.95 -7.70 1.69
N ILE A 290 -1.82 -8.20 0.46
CA ILE A 290 -2.26 -7.48 -0.73
C ILE A 290 -3.62 -8.01 -1.13
N ASP A 291 -4.57 -7.09 -1.17
CA ASP A 291 -5.86 -7.33 -1.79
C ASP A 291 -5.96 -6.47 -3.04
N LEU A 292 -6.61 -6.98 -4.08
CA LEU A 292 -6.91 -6.22 -5.28
C LEU A 292 -8.41 -6.00 -5.35
N ILE A 293 -8.80 -4.74 -5.53
CA ILE A 293 -10.19 -4.38 -5.80
C ILE A 293 -10.33 -4.08 -7.29
N ILE A 294 -11.39 -4.63 -7.88
CA ILE A 294 -11.81 -4.34 -9.24
C ILE A 294 -13.21 -3.70 -9.17
N ASP A 295 -13.35 -2.48 -9.67
CA ASP A 295 -14.66 -1.94 -10.01
C ASP A 295 -14.84 -2.09 -11.53
N TYR A 296 -15.84 -2.86 -11.96
CA TYR A 296 -16.19 -3.09 -13.37
C TYR A 296 -17.69 -2.85 -13.56
N GLU A 297 -18.05 -1.92 -14.45
CA GLU A 297 -19.45 -1.57 -14.77
C GLU A 297 -20.34 -1.30 -13.54
N GLY A 298 -19.77 -0.64 -12.52
CA GLY A 298 -20.48 -0.30 -11.28
C GLY A 298 -20.55 -1.43 -10.25
N THR A 299 -20.05 -2.63 -10.57
CA THR A 299 -19.95 -3.75 -9.64
C THR A 299 -18.53 -3.86 -9.08
N ARG A 300 -18.41 -4.06 -7.76
CA ARG A 300 -17.15 -4.22 -7.06
C ARG A 300 -16.83 -5.70 -6.82
N TYR A 301 -15.58 -6.07 -7.09
CA TYR A 301 -15.03 -7.41 -6.86
C TYR A 301 -13.78 -7.29 -5.99
N GLY A 302 -13.76 -8.02 -4.87
CA GLY A 302 -12.59 -8.13 -4.00
C GLY A 302 -11.82 -9.41 -4.28
N LEU A 303 -10.49 -9.31 -4.41
CA LEU A 303 -9.57 -10.43 -4.58
C LEU A 303 -8.55 -10.38 -3.44
N GLU A 304 -8.59 -11.34 -2.53
CA GLU A 304 -7.52 -11.55 -1.54
C GLU A 304 -6.46 -12.46 -2.15
N LEU A 305 -5.20 -12.02 -2.12
CA LEU A 305 -4.07 -12.76 -2.70
C LEU A 305 -3.31 -13.50 -1.61
N LYS A 306 -3.06 -14.79 -1.82
CA LYS A 306 -2.33 -15.65 -0.86
C LYS A 306 -1.43 -16.64 -1.56
N SER A 307 -0.43 -17.10 -0.82
CA SER A 307 0.33 -18.32 -1.10
C SER A 307 0.29 -19.21 0.14
N TYR A 308 0.16 -20.52 -0.04
CA TYR A 308 0.16 -21.47 1.07
C TYR A 308 1.22 -22.55 0.91
N SER A 309 1.68 -23.06 2.05
CA SER A 309 2.46 -24.27 2.17
C SER A 309 1.61 -25.52 2.44
N ASP A 310 0.42 -25.37 3.05
CA ASP A 310 -0.37 -26.50 3.57
C ASP A 310 -1.88 -26.24 3.65
N GLU A 311 -2.64 -27.32 3.87
CA GLU A 311 -4.11 -27.33 3.90
C GLU A 311 -4.69 -26.55 5.09
N ARG A 312 -3.97 -26.47 6.22
CA ARG A 312 -4.45 -25.75 7.39
C ARG A 312 -4.47 -24.26 7.11
N ALA A 313 -3.38 -23.73 6.58
CA ALA A 313 -3.28 -22.32 6.18
C ALA A 313 -4.36 -21.95 5.15
N TYR A 314 -4.65 -22.86 4.20
CA TYR A 314 -5.76 -22.69 3.26
C TYR A 314 -7.11 -22.54 3.98
N ARG A 315 -7.46 -23.44 4.92
CA ARG A 315 -8.74 -23.35 5.63
C ARG A 315 -8.87 -22.09 6.49
N GLU A 316 -7.80 -21.70 7.18
CA GLU A 316 -7.78 -20.48 8.00
C GLU A 316 -8.01 -19.22 7.15
N SER A 317 -7.48 -19.21 5.92
CA SER A 317 -7.63 -18.09 5.00
C SER A 317 -9.05 -17.92 4.45
N LEU A 318 -9.86 -18.98 4.37
CA LEU A 318 -11.27 -18.87 3.96
C LEU A 318 -12.03 -17.97 4.94
N GLY A 319 -11.84 -18.17 6.25
CA GLY A 319 -12.45 -17.32 7.27
C GLY A 319 -11.90 -15.89 7.26
N GLN A 320 -10.61 -15.70 6.94
CA GLN A 320 -10.02 -14.36 6.78
C GLN A 320 -10.66 -13.62 5.60
N ALA A 321 -10.76 -14.28 4.44
CA ALA A 321 -11.40 -13.73 3.26
C ALA A 321 -12.85 -13.39 3.51
N ALA A 322 -13.61 -14.25 4.18
CA ALA A 322 -15.00 -13.96 4.51
C ALA A 322 -15.16 -12.70 5.38
N ARG A 323 -14.33 -12.56 6.43
CA ARG A 323 -14.31 -11.35 7.27
C ARG A 323 -13.93 -10.10 6.49
N TYR A 324 -12.97 -10.22 5.57
CA TYR A 324 -12.57 -9.11 4.72
C TYR A 324 -13.65 -8.73 3.70
N GLY A 325 -14.30 -9.70 3.05
CA GLY A 325 -15.43 -9.46 2.17
C GLY A 325 -16.55 -8.70 2.90
N LYS A 326 -16.83 -9.08 4.16
CA LYS A 326 -17.80 -8.38 5.00
C LYS A 326 -17.40 -6.93 5.29
N SER A 327 -16.13 -6.66 5.59
CA SER A 327 -15.66 -5.29 5.84
C SER A 327 -15.69 -4.41 4.59
N LEU A 328 -15.64 -5.01 3.40
CA LEU A 328 -15.84 -4.34 2.12
C LEU A 328 -17.33 -4.20 1.73
N GLY A 329 -18.26 -4.78 2.49
CA GLY A 329 -19.68 -4.83 2.15
C GLY A 329 -20.01 -5.75 0.96
N LEU A 330 -19.16 -6.74 0.68
CA LEU A 330 -19.32 -7.67 -0.43
C LEU A 330 -20.02 -8.96 0.03
N SER A 331 -20.96 -9.47 -0.77
CA SER A 331 -21.55 -10.80 -0.57
C SER A 331 -20.65 -11.93 -1.09
N VAL A 332 -19.72 -11.61 -2.00
CA VAL A 332 -18.78 -12.55 -2.60
C VAL A 332 -17.38 -11.96 -2.60
N ILE A 333 -16.40 -12.75 -2.19
CA ILE A 333 -14.98 -12.41 -2.30
C ILE A 333 -14.21 -13.55 -2.98
N TRP A 334 -13.21 -13.20 -3.79
CA TRP A 334 -12.35 -14.18 -4.45
C TRP A 334 -11.07 -14.38 -3.65
N LEU A 335 -10.73 -15.64 -3.40
CA LEU A 335 -9.46 -16.02 -2.79
C LEU A 335 -8.54 -16.54 -3.88
N VAL A 336 -7.59 -15.72 -4.32
CA VAL A 336 -6.63 -16.07 -5.38
C VAL A 336 -5.39 -16.68 -4.76
N VAL A 337 -5.13 -17.93 -5.10
CA VAL A 337 -4.08 -18.73 -4.47
C VAL A 337 -2.96 -19.02 -5.47
N PHE A 338 -1.76 -18.49 -5.21
CA PHE A 338 -0.58 -18.76 -6.02
C PHE A 338 0.11 -20.05 -5.57
N VAL A 339 0.35 -20.95 -6.52
CA VAL A 339 0.98 -22.26 -6.30
C VAL A 339 1.91 -22.61 -7.46
N GLU A 340 3.03 -23.27 -7.21
CA GLU A 340 3.97 -23.67 -8.28
C GLU A 340 3.31 -24.63 -9.28
N HIS A 341 2.57 -25.62 -8.77
CA HIS A 341 1.83 -26.59 -9.56
C HIS A 341 0.53 -26.97 -8.84
N ILE A 342 -0.53 -27.24 -9.60
CA ILE A 342 -1.82 -27.69 -9.07
C ILE A 342 -2.48 -28.68 -10.04
N PRO A 343 -2.67 -29.95 -9.63
CA PRO A 343 -3.37 -30.93 -10.46
C PRO A 343 -4.87 -30.65 -10.55
N ASP A 344 -5.52 -31.13 -11.62
CA ASP A 344 -6.95 -30.92 -11.86
C ASP A 344 -7.85 -31.50 -10.76
N GLU A 345 -7.44 -32.61 -10.12
CA GLU A 345 -8.16 -33.19 -8.98
C GLU A 345 -8.20 -32.24 -7.77
N TYR A 346 -7.12 -31.48 -7.54
CA TYR A 346 -7.04 -30.50 -6.47
C TYR A 346 -7.88 -29.27 -6.81
N ARG A 347 -7.91 -28.84 -8.08
CA ARG A 347 -8.80 -27.77 -8.51
C ARG A 347 -10.26 -28.15 -8.26
N LYS A 348 -10.68 -29.36 -8.66
CA LYS A 348 -12.04 -29.86 -8.41
C LYS A 348 -12.39 -29.92 -6.93
N LYS A 349 -11.42 -30.23 -6.06
CA LYS A 349 -11.63 -30.32 -4.62
C LYS A 349 -11.72 -28.93 -3.97
N TYR A 350 -10.82 -28.01 -4.31
CA TYR A 350 -10.60 -26.78 -3.56
C TYR A 350 -11.21 -25.53 -4.19
N GLU A 351 -11.45 -25.49 -5.50
CA GLU A 351 -12.15 -24.37 -6.15
C GLU A 351 -13.67 -24.56 -6.04
N THR A 352 -14.15 -24.68 -4.80
CA THR A 352 -15.56 -24.82 -4.46
C THR A 352 -15.97 -23.66 -3.56
N ASP A 353 -17.17 -23.12 -3.81
CA ASP A 353 -17.71 -21.99 -3.03
C ASP A 353 -17.81 -22.38 -1.55
N HIS A 354 -17.22 -21.57 -0.69
CA HIS A 354 -17.30 -21.70 0.76
C HIS A 354 -18.15 -20.57 1.32
N ILE A 355 -19.29 -20.92 1.93
CA ILE A 355 -20.16 -19.95 2.60
C ILE A 355 -19.79 -19.92 4.07
N ASP A 356 -19.30 -18.78 4.55
CA ASP A 356 -18.92 -18.61 5.94
C ASP A 356 -20.16 -18.39 6.82
N GLY A 357 -20.29 -19.19 7.89
CA GLY A 357 -21.47 -19.19 8.75
C GLY A 357 -21.63 -17.95 9.63
N GLU A 358 -20.55 -17.22 9.91
CA GLU A 358 -20.57 -16.03 10.78
C GLU A 358 -20.84 -14.74 10.01
N THR A 359 -20.27 -14.63 8.82
CA THR A 359 -20.34 -13.43 7.99
C THR A 359 -21.42 -13.51 6.91
N GLY A 360 -21.81 -14.72 6.50
CA GLY A 360 -22.70 -14.96 5.37
C GLY A 360 -22.07 -14.67 4.01
N VAL A 361 -20.76 -14.39 3.97
CA VAL A 361 -20.01 -14.09 2.74
C VAL A 361 -19.62 -15.39 2.05
N THR A 362 -19.79 -15.44 0.73
CA THR A 362 -19.30 -16.53 -0.10
C THR A 362 -17.86 -16.25 -0.52
N VAL A 363 -16.94 -17.12 -0.12
CA VAL A 363 -15.55 -17.12 -0.57
C VAL A 363 -15.43 -18.05 -1.77
N ARG A 364 -14.86 -17.55 -2.88
CA ARG A 364 -14.63 -18.28 -4.12
C ARG A 364 -13.13 -18.49 -4.35
N PRO A 365 -12.58 -19.67 -4.00
CA PRO A 365 -11.17 -19.97 -4.22
C PRO A 365 -10.87 -20.18 -5.71
N VAL A 366 -9.73 -19.65 -6.17
CA VAL A 366 -9.21 -19.89 -7.52
C VAL A 366 -7.70 -19.97 -7.48
N PHE A 367 -7.14 -21.07 -7.99
CA PHE A 367 -5.69 -21.27 -8.03
C PHE A 367 -5.09 -20.70 -9.32
N ALA A 368 -3.98 -19.98 -9.17
CA ALA A 368 -3.12 -19.51 -10.25
C ALA A 368 -1.79 -20.28 -10.19
N ALA A 369 -1.57 -21.18 -11.15
CA ALA A 369 -0.32 -21.92 -11.26
C ALA A 369 0.80 -20.99 -11.75
N THR A 370 1.84 -20.79 -10.94
CA THR A 370 2.96 -19.92 -11.31
C THR A 370 3.97 -20.63 -12.21
N GLY A 371 4.11 -21.95 -12.08
CA GLY A 371 5.15 -22.77 -12.71
C GLY A 371 6.38 -22.91 -11.80
N GLY A 372 7.07 -24.05 -11.88
CA GLY A 372 8.35 -24.32 -11.21
C GLY A 372 9.52 -23.61 -11.85
#